data_AF-A0A538HH51-F1
#
_entry.id   AF-A0A538HH51-F1
#
_cell.length_a   1.000
_cell.length_b   1.000
_cell.length_c   1.000
_cell.angle_alpha   90.00
_cell.angle_beta   90.00
_cell.angle_gamma   90.00
#
_symmetry.space_group_name_H-M   'P 1'
#
loop_
_entity.id
_entity.type
_entity.pdbx_description
1 polymer ?
#
loop_
_entity_poly.entity_id
_entity_poly.type
_entity_poly.pdbx_seq_one_letter_code
_entity_poly.pdbx_strand_id
1 'polypeptide(L)'
;MARLRARWTIHAPLRCAVTPTKWTLWVLAHPFVAPTAQNQGVGRALLEHALAYAKESEPGLIVSSPDPRAIRRYASAGFALHPTVGAGGILRRVGLGAAPDVRCGDETDLASTAPIDRQVRGAARIA
;
A
#
# COMPACT_ATOMS: atom_id res chain seq x y z
N MET A 1 -30.46 -24.00 2.82
CA MET A 1 -30.25 -22.57 2.46
C MET A 1 -29.38 -21.91 3.52
N ALA A 2 -28.05 -21.94 3.36
CA ALA A 2 -27.11 -21.35 4.31
C ALA A 2 -26.70 -19.95 3.85
N ARG A 3 -27.11 -18.92 4.59
CA ARG A 3 -26.64 -17.53 4.40
C ARG A 3 -25.21 -17.45 4.91
N LEU A 4 -24.23 -17.63 4.02
CA LEU A 4 -22.84 -17.31 4.31
C LEU A 4 -22.70 -15.81 4.51
N ARG A 5 -22.61 -15.38 5.77
CA ARG A 5 -22.19 -14.02 6.14
C ARG A 5 -20.74 -13.86 5.70
N ALA A 6 -20.51 -13.20 4.57
CA ALA A 6 -19.19 -12.71 4.20
C ALA A 6 -18.72 -11.77 5.32
N ARG A 7 -17.76 -12.23 6.11
CA ARG A 7 -17.08 -11.42 7.12
C ARG A 7 -16.00 -10.64 6.39
N TRP A 8 -16.31 -9.39 6.09
CA TRP A 8 -15.39 -8.46 5.46
C TRP A 8 -14.35 -8.02 6.51
N THR A 9 -13.07 -8.28 6.26
CA THR A 9 -12.00 -7.59 6.99
C THR A 9 -11.39 -6.60 6.03
N ILE A 10 -11.91 -5.37 6.04
CA ILE A 10 -11.17 -4.22 5.52
C ILE A 10 -10.06 -4.01 6.54
N HIS A 11 -8.82 -4.39 6.23
CA HIS A 11 -7.71 -3.74 6.92
C HIS A 11 -7.78 -2.28 6.50
N ALA A 12 -8.03 -1.41 7.47
CA ALA A 12 -8.35 -0.01 7.27
C ALA A 12 -7.44 0.62 6.21
N PRO A 13 -7.93 1.55 5.38
CA PRO A 13 -7.06 2.35 4.53
C PRO A 13 -5.97 2.95 5.41
N LEU A 14 -4.72 2.58 5.15
CA LEU A 14 -3.57 3.13 5.84
C LEU A 14 -3.46 4.59 5.41
N ARG A 15 -3.83 5.48 6.32
CA ARG A 15 -3.70 6.91 6.13
C ARG A 15 -2.26 7.29 6.43
N CYS A 16 -1.42 7.30 5.40
CA CYS A 16 -0.06 7.81 5.52
C CYS A 16 -0.10 9.34 5.47
N ALA A 17 -0.25 9.98 6.64
CA ALA A 17 -0.10 11.42 6.74
C ALA A 17 1.38 11.79 6.57
N VAL A 18 1.71 12.43 5.45
CA VAL A 18 3.01 13.07 5.24
C VAL A 18 2.85 14.56 5.54
N THR A 19 3.41 15.08 6.63
CA THR A 19 3.44 16.52 6.94
C THR A 19 4.89 17.03 7.03
N PRO A 20 5.18 18.35 6.90
CA PRO A 20 4.34 19.48 6.50
C PRO A 20 4.83 20.09 5.17
N THR A 21 4.48 19.46 4.05
CA THR A 21 4.48 20.11 2.72
C THR A 21 3.30 19.55 1.93
N LYS A 22 2.10 20.08 2.23
CA LYS A 22 0.89 20.13 1.39
C LYS A 22 0.36 18.89 0.63
N TRP A 23 0.95 17.71 0.77
CA TRP A 23 0.50 16.49 0.09
C TRP A 23 0.04 15.44 1.10
N THR A 24 -1.27 15.40 1.34
CA THR A 24 -1.93 14.28 2.03
C THR A 24 -2.24 13.23 0.98
N LEU A 25 -1.61 12.06 1.07
CA LEU A 25 -1.89 10.93 0.18
C LEU A 25 -2.73 9.89 0.94
N TRP A 26 -3.77 9.36 0.30
CA TRP A 26 -4.44 8.16 0.79
C TRP A 26 -3.97 6.95 -0.03
N VAL A 27 -3.75 5.82 0.64
CA VAL A 27 -3.26 4.60 0.00
C VAL A 27 -4.28 3.48 0.18
N LEU A 28 -4.76 2.91 -0.93
CA LEU A 28 -5.53 1.67 -0.89
C LEU A 28 -4.56 0.49 -0.86
N ALA A 29 -4.43 -0.13 0.31
CA ALA A 29 -3.59 -1.30 0.50
C ALA A 29 -4.45 -2.55 0.67
N HIS A 30 -3.99 -3.67 0.09
CA HIS A 30 -4.55 -5.01 0.31
C HIS A 30 -6.04 -5.24 -0.03
N PRO A 31 -6.58 -4.72 -1.16
CA PRO A 31 -7.92 -5.12 -1.60
C PRO A 31 -7.87 -6.57 -2.14
N PHE A 32 -8.53 -7.49 -1.43
CA PHE A 32 -8.60 -8.90 -1.83
C PHE A 32 -10.04 -9.37 -1.97
N VAL A 33 -10.28 -10.23 -2.97
CA VAL A 33 -11.55 -10.91 -3.19
C VAL A 33 -11.29 -12.41 -3.13
N ALA A 34 -12.01 -13.10 -2.24
CA ALA A 34 -11.92 -14.55 -2.12
C ALA A 34 -12.16 -15.22 -3.49
N PRO A 35 -11.43 -16.28 -3.86
CA PRO A 35 -11.55 -16.91 -5.19
C PRO A 35 -12.99 -17.28 -5.56
N THR A 36 -13.77 -17.79 -4.61
CA THR A 36 -15.19 -18.18 -4.78
C THR A 36 -16.13 -17.00 -5.05
N ALA A 37 -15.69 -15.76 -4.81
CA ALA A 37 -16.45 -14.53 -5.01
C ALA A 37 -15.93 -13.69 -6.20
N GLN A 38 -14.93 -14.19 -6.93
CA GLN A 38 -14.38 -13.50 -8.10
C GLN A 38 -15.35 -13.53 -9.28
N ASN A 39 -15.16 -12.61 -10.24
CA ASN A 39 -16.00 -12.43 -11.44
C ASN A 39 -17.48 -12.12 -11.18
N GLN A 40 -17.87 -11.84 -9.94
CA GLN A 40 -19.24 -11.45 -9.54
C GLN A 40 -19.37 -9.94 -9.28
N GLY A 41 -18.37 -9.15 -9.66
CA GLY A 41 -18.37 -7.69 -9.43
C GLY A 41 -17.95 -7.26 -8.02
N VAL A 42 -17.59 -8.18 -7.12
CA VAL A 42 -17.22 -7.87 -5.72
C VAL A 42 -16.05 -6.88 -5.64
N GLY A 43 -14.98 -7.11 -6.42
CA GLY A 43 -13.83 -6.19 -6.44
C GLY A 43 -14.17 -4.79 -6.98
N ARG A 44 -15.18 -4.69 -7.85
CA ARG A 44 -15.72 -3.40 -8.31
C ARG A 44 -16.36 -2.64 -7.15
N ALA A 45 -17.31 -3.30 -6.50
CA ALA A 45 -18.05 -2.71 -5.40
C ALA A 45 -17.12 -2.29 -4.27
N LEU A 46 -16.10 -3.11 -3.96
CA LEU A 46 -15.09 -2.77 -2.97
C LEU A 46 -14.31 -1.50 -3.34
N LEU A 47 -13.85 -1.39 -4.59
CA LEU A 47 -13.14 -0.20 -5.05
C LEU A 47 -14.03 1.04 -5.02
N GLU A 48 -15.28 0.93 -5.47
CA GLU A 48 -16.25 2.04 -5.44
C GLU A 48 -16.49 2.54 -4.00
N HIS A 49 -16.62 1.63 -3.03
CA HIS A 49 -16.76 2.02 -1.62
C HIS A 49 -15.49 2.67 -1.06
N ALA A 50 -14.31 2.15 -1.42
CA ALA A 50 -13.03 2.74 -1.00
C ALA A 50 -12.85 4.16 -1.57
N LEU A 51 -13.25 4.37 -2.83
CA LEU A 51 -13.21 5.68 -3.47
C LEU A 51 -14.24 6.64 -2.88
N ALA A 52 -15.43 6.18 -2.53
CA ALA A 52 -16.43 7.00 -1.84
C ALA A 52 -15.99 7.41 -0.42
N TYR A 53 -15.12 6.62 0.22
CA TYR A 53 -14.51 6.98 1.49
C TYR A 53 -13.39 8.02 1.34
N ALA A 54 -12.70 8.03 0.20
CA ALA A 54 -11.67 9.03 -0.07
C ALA A 54 -12.30 10.42 -0.20
N LYS A 55 -11.68 11.43 0.42
CA LYS A 55 -12.08 12.83 0.20
C LYS A 55 -11.62 13.27 -1.19
N GLU A 56 -12.46 14.00 -1.92
CA GLU A 56 -12.19 14.44 -3.30
C GLU A 56 -10.86 15.22 -3.46
N SER A 57 -10.36 15.84 -2.39
CA SER A 57 -9.13 16.63 -2.38
C SER A 57 -7.85 15.84 -2.08
N GLU A 58 -7.91 14.54 -1.82
CA GLU A 58 -6.74 13.73 -1.44
C GLU A 58 -6.23 12.91 -2.65
N PRO A 59 -5.00 13.16 -3.16
CA PRO A 59 -4.40 12.27 -4.14
C PRO A 59 -4.37 10.83 -3.62
N GLY A 60 -4.75 9.89 -4.49
CA GLY A 60 -4.83 8.46 -4.17
C GLY A 60 -3.73 7.66 -4.83
N LEU A 61 -3.22 6.66 -4.10
CA LEU A 61 -2.25 5.69 -4.62
C LEU A 61 -2.74 4.26 -4.37
N ILE A 62 -2.55 3.41 -5.37
CA ILE A 62 -2.68 1.96 -5.23
C ILE A 62 -1.51 1.28 -5.94
N VAL A 63 -0.91 0.28 -5.30
CA VAL A 63 0.03 -0.62 -5.95
C VAL A 63 -0.77 -1.82 -6.45
N SER A 64 -0.84 -1.98 -7.77
CA SER A 64 -1.57 -3.07 -8.39
C SER A 64 -0.80 -4.39 -8.28
N SER A 65 -1.52 -5.49 -8.17
CA SER A 65 -0.97 -6.79 -8.56
C SER A 65 -0.68 -6.80 -10.07
N PRO A 66 0.16 -7.73 -10.56
CA PRO A 66 0.41 -7.88 -12.00
C PRO A 66 -0.79 -8.46 -12.78
N ASP A 67 -1.95 -8.68 -12.13
CA ASP A 67 -3.17 -9.15 -12.81
C ASP A 67 -3.72 -8.06 -13.75
N PRO A 68 -3.80 -8.31 -15.08
CA PRO A 68 -4.33 -7.36 -16.04
C PRO A 68 -5.76 -6.88 -15.73
N ARG A 69 -6.58 -7.72 -15.07
CA ARG A 69 -7.95 -7.37 -14.66
C ARG A 69 -7.95 -6.30 -13.58
N ALA A 70 -7.02 -6.39 -12.63
CA ALA A 70 -6.85 -5.40 -11.58
C ALA A 70 -6.32 -4.08 -12.17
N ILE A 71 -5.27 -4.14 -12.99
CA ILE A 71 -4.69 -2.98 -13.67
C ILE A 71 -5.74 -2.23 -14.49
N ARG A 72 -6.51 -2.95 -15.33
CA ARG A 72 -7.59 -2.36 -16.13
C ARG A 72 -8.65 -1.72 -15.24
N ARG A 73 -9.01 -2.35 -14.12
CA ARG A 73 -10.01 -1.81 -13.19
C ARG A 73 -9.52 -0.50 -12.57
N TYR A 74 -8.28 -0.43 -12.10
CA TYR A 74 -7.73 0.79 -11.50
C TYR A 74 -7.60 1.91 -12.55
N ALA A 75 -7.14 1.59 -13.76
CA ALA A 75 -7.10 2.57 -14.86
C ALA A 75 -8.50 3.11 -15.20
N SER A 76 -9.51 2.24 -15.26
CA SER A 76 -10.91 2.64 -15.50
C SER A 76 -11.52 3.46 -14.36
N ALA A 77 -10.92 3.41 -13.17
CA ALA A 77 -11.32 4.22 -12.02
C ALA A 77 -10.58 5.58 -11.95
N GLY A 78 -9.81 5.93 -12.99
CA GLY A 78 -9.14 7.23 -13.10
C GLY A 78 -7.70 7.27 -12.58
N PHE A 79 -7.14 6.15 -12.13
CA PHE A 79 -5.73 6.11 -11.73
C PHE A 79 -4.81 6.14 -12.95
N ALA A 80 -3.77 6.97 -12.89
CA ALA A 80 -2.67 6.92 -13.84
C ALA A 80 -1.83 5.66 -13.63
N LEU A 81 -1.51 4.96 -14.72
CA LEU A 81 -0.66 3.77 -14.66
C LEU A 81 0.82 4.17 -14.68
N HIS A 82 1.52 3.82 -13.61
CA HIS A 82 2.97 3.97 -13.50
C HIS A 82 3.62 2.59 -13.48
N PRO A 83 4.47 2.24 -14.46
CA PRO A 83 5.23 1.00 -14.42
C PRO A 83 6.11 0.92 -13.17
N THR A 84 6.05 -0.20 -12.47
CA THR A 84 6.88 -0.49 -11.29
C THR A 84 7.74 -1.71 -11.55
N VAL A 85 8.97 -1.70 -11.07
CA VAL A 85 9.87 -2.86 -11.13
C VAL A 85 9.79 -3.61 -9.80
N GLY A 86 9.52 -4.92 -9.86
CA GLY A 86 9.68 -5.83 -8.73
C GLY A 86 10.96 -6.63 -8.88
N ALA A 87 11.80 -6.66 -7.85
CA ALA A 87 12.97 -7.51 -7.79
C ALA A 87 12.80 -8.52 -6.64
N GLY A 88 13.15 -9.77 -6.90
CA GLY A 88 13.13 -10.84 -5.92
C GLY A 88 14.26 -11.84 -6.21
N GLY A 89 14.72 -12.52 -5.18
CA GLY A 89 15.80 -13.49 -5.30
C GLY A 89 16.27 -14.01 -3.96
N ILE A 90 17.03 -15.10 -4.00
CA ILE A 90 17.67 -15.65 -2.81
C ILE A 90 18.90 -14.79 -2.50
N LEU A 91 18.91 -14.19 -1.31
CA LEU A 91 20.10 -13.48 -0.84
C LEU A 91 21.22 -14.50 -0.59
N ARG A 92 22.30 -14.42 -1.38
CA ARG A 92 23.51 -15.20 -1.11
C ARG A 92 24.21 -14.64 0.12
N ARG A 93 24.10 -15.35 1.24
CA ARG A 93 24.69 -14.93 2.52
C ARG A 93 26.19 -15.21 2.65
N VAL A 94 26.71 -16.10 1.81
CA VAL A 94 28.13 -16.47 1.79
C VAL A 94 28.96 -15.23 1.44
N GLY A 95 29.85 -14.82 2.33
CA GLY A 95 30.74 -13.66 2.16
C GLY A 95 30.16 -12.33 2.67
N LEU A 96 28.94 -12.30 3.23
CA LEU A 96 28.47 -11.13 3.96
C LEU A 96 29.21 -11.06 5.31
N GLY A 97 29.88 -9.94 5.55
CA GLY A 97 30.55 -9.66 6.83
C GLY A 97 29.54 -9.40 7.95
N ALA A 98 29.99 -9.57 9.19
CA ALA A 98 29.24 -9.09 10.34
C ALA A 98 29.14 -7.55 10.28
N ALA A 99 28.00 -7.01 10.67
CA ALA A 99 27.80 -5.57 10.83
C ALA A 99 27.66 -5.28 12.33
N PRO A 100 28.77 -5.19 13.08
CA PRO A 100 28.74 -5.11 14.55
C PRO A 100 28.04 -3.83 15.05
N ASP A 101 28.06 -2.77 14.24
CA ASP A 101 27.43 -1.49 14.56
C ASP A 101 25.95 -1.43 14.14
N VAL A 102 25.38 -2.55 13.68
CA VAL A 102 23.98 -2.63 13.26
C VAL A 102 23.16 -3.35 14.33
N ARG A 103 22.12 -2.66 14.81
CA ARG A 103 21.09 -3.21 15.69
C ARG A 103 19.70 -3.09 15.08
N CYS A 104 18.74 -3.81 15.63
CA CYS A 104 17.32 -3.54 15.35
C CYS A 104 17.00 -2.10 15.78
N GLY A 105 16.29 -1.39 14.91
CA GLY A 105 15.77 -0.07 15.22
C GLY A 105 14.58 -0.15 16.18
N ASP A 106 14.39 0.89 16.97
CA ASP A 106 13.23 1.10 17.83
C ASP A 106 12.67 2.53 17.65
N GLU A 107 11.67 2.90 18.45
CA GLU A 107 11.01 4.21 18.36
C GLU A 107 11.99 5.39 18.59
N THR A 108 13.08 5.17 19.35
CA THR A 108 14.06 6.22 19.63
C THR A 108 14.87 6.62 18.39
N ASP A 109 14.94 5.75 17.38
CA ASP A 109 15.66 6.00 16.13
C ASP A 109 14.87 6.86 15.13
N LEU A 110 13.58 7.11 15.37
CA LEU A 110 12.72 7.82 14.42
C LEU A 110 13.19 9.25 14.17
N ALA A 111 13.63 9.95 15.22
CA ALA A 111 14.13 11.32 15.10
C ALA A 111 15.39 11.40 14.22
N SER A 112 16.30 10.44 14.40
CA SER A 112 17.57 10.35 13.67
C SER A 112 17.38 9.93 12.20
N THR A 113 16.38 9.10 11.92
CA THR A 113 16.08 8.62 10.55
C THR A 113 15.20 9.59 9.75
N ALA A 114 14.46 10.49 10.41
CA ALA A 114 13.56 11.42 9.75
C ALA A 114 14.19 12.30 8.64
N PRO A 115 15.43 12.82 8.75
CA PRO A 115 16.06 13.55 7.65
C PRO A 115 16.29 12.69 6.41
N ILE A 116 16.77 11.46 6.61
CA ILE A 116 17.01 10.48 5.53
C ILE A 116 15.70 10.14 4.85
N ASP A 117 14.65 9.91 5.64
CA ASP A 117 13.33 9.61 5.09
C ASP A 117 12.78 10.78 4.27
N ARG A 118 12.90 12.03 4.75
CA ARG A 118 12.48 13.19 3.95
C ARG A 118 13.25 13.30 2.64
N GLN A 119 14.55 12.99 2.64
CA GLN A 119 15.36 13.01 1.43
C GLN A 119 14.96 11.90 0.44
N VAL A 120 14.71 10.68 0.92
CA VAL A 120 14.49 9.50 0.06
C VAL A 120 13.02 9.34 -0.35
N ARG A 121 12.09 9.61 0.56
CA ARG A 121 10.64 9.37 0.38
C ARG A 121 9.76 10.61 0.55
N GLY A 122 10.35 11.78 0.78
CA GLY A 122 9.61 13.04 0.94
C GLY A 122 8.87 13.20 2.27
N ALA A 123 9.03 12.26 3.20
CA ALA A 123 8.23 12.15 4.42
C ALA A 123 8.98 11.47 5.56
N ALA A 124 8.81 11.90 6.82
CA ALA A 124 9.31 11.13 7.97
C ALA A 124 8.44 9.89 8.26
N ARG A 125 8.99 8.84 8.89
CA ARG A 125 8.17 7.74 9.44
C ARG A 125 7.38 8.27 10.64
N ILE A 126 6.19 7.72 10.83
CA ILE A 126 5.34 7.94 12.00
C ILE A 126 5.38 6.65 12.83
N ALA A 127 5.51 6.81 14.15
CA ALA A 127 5.44 5.73 15.13
C ALA A 127 4.03 5.11 15.13
#